data_AF-A0A8T6Q1I3-F1
#
_entry.id   AF-A0A8T6Q1I3-F1
#
_cell.length_a   1.000
_cell.length_b   1.000
_cell.length_c   1.000
_cell.angle_alpha   90.00
_cell.angle_beta   90.00
_cell.angle_gamma   90.00
#
_symmetry.space_group_name_H-M   'P 1'
#
loop_
_entity.id
_entity.type
_entity.pdbx_description
1 polymer ?
#
loop_
_entity_poly.entity_id
_entity_poly.type
_entity_poly.pdbx_seq_one_letter_code
_entity_poly.pdbx_strand_id
1 'polypeptide(L)'
;IQNGGIANNTTVTGGGLQRVNAGGSVSDTVISAGGGQSLQGQAVNTTLNGGEQWVHEGGIATGTVINEKGWQAVKSGAMATDTVVNTGAEGGPDAENGDTGQFVRGNAVRTTINKNGRQIVAVEGTANTTVVYAGGDQTVHG
;
A
#
# COMPACT_ATOMS: atom_id res chain seq x y z
N ILE A 1 -16.69 -0.74 7.41
CA ILE A 1 -16.32 -1.40 8.68
C ILE A 1 -16.21 -0.31 9.73
N GLN A 2 -17.08 -0.36 10.74
CA GLN A 2 -17.16 0.64 11.81
C GLN A 2 -16.27 0.25 12.98
N ASN A 3 -16.19 1.12 14.00
CA ASN A 3 -15.51 0.82 15.26
C ASN A 3 -16.02 -0.50 15.87
N GLY A 4 -15.09 -1.40 16.23
CA GLY A 4 -15.38 -2.75 16.74
C GLY A 4 -15.81 -3.74 15.67
N GLY A 5 -16.04 -3.28 14.44
CA GLY A 5 -16.36 -4.12 13.30
C GLY A 5 -15.13 -4.86 12.80
N ILE A 6 -15.33 -6.12 12.42
CA ILE A 6 -14.31 -7.00 11.86
C ILE A 6 -14.83 -7.56 10.54
N ALA A 7 -14.02 -7.53 9.49
CA ALA A 7 -14.30 -8.24 8.24
C ALA A 7 -13.07 -9.04 7.80
N ASN A 8 -13.29 -10.26 7.34
CA ASN A 8 -12.22 -11.16 6.90
C ASN A 8 -12.50 -11.61 5.46
N ASN A 9 -11.45 -11.91 4.71
CA ASN A 9 -11.54 -12.52 3.37
C ASN A 9 -12.44 -11.74 2.40
N THR A 10 -12.40 -10.40 2.49
CA THR A 10 -13.19 -9.55 1.60
C THR A 10 -12.54 -9.45 0.24
N THR A 11 -13.30 -9.69 -0.83
CA THR A 11 -12.87 -9.36 -2.20
C THR A 11 -13.53 -8.06 -2.65
N VAL A 12 -12.72 -7.07 -3.03
CA VAL A 12 -13.15 -5.79 -3.57
C VAL A 12 -12.86 -5.77 -5.06
N THR A 13 -13.90 -5.83 -5.88
CA THR A 13 -13.79 -5.84 -7.35
C THR A 13 -13.92 -4.44 -7.93
N GLY A 14 -13.79 -4.31 -9.26
CA GLY A 14 -13.98 -3.05 -9.98
C GLY A 14 -15.27 -2.32 -9.59
N GLY A 15 -15.15 -1.03 -9.24
CA GLY A 15 -16.26 -0.20 -8.75
C GLY A 15 -16.60 -0.40 -7.28
N GLY A 16 -16.00 -1.38 -6.61
CA GLY A 16 -16.17 -1.65 -5.19
C GLY A 16 -15.28 -0.77 -4.32
N LEU A 17 -15.77 -0.46 -3.12
CA LEU A 17 -15.02 0.29 -2.10
C LEU A 17 -15.22 -0.32 -0.71
N GLN A 18 -14.14 -0.76 -0.08
CA GLN A 18 -14.13 -1.12 1.33
C GLN A 18 -13.67 0.06 2.17
N ARG A 19 -14.58 0.66 2.94
CA ARG A 19 -14.23 1.72 3.90
C ARG A 19 -14.01 1.13 5.29
N VAL A 20 -12.82 1.29 5.84
CA VAL A 20 -12.42 0.79 7.16
C VAL A 20 -12.18 2.00 8.07
N ASN A 21 -13.21 2.38 8.83
CA ASN A 21 -13.15 3.54 9.72
C ASN A 21 -12.28 3.25 10.94
N ALA A 22 -11.90 4.31 11.67
CA ALA A 22 -11.15 4.19 12.92
C ALA A 22 -11.80 3.20 13.91
N GLY A 23 -10.99 2.31 14.48
CA GLY A 23 -11.43 1.22 15.35
C GLY A 23 -12.02 0.00 14.61
N GLY A 24 -12.15 0.04 13.28
CA GLY A 24 -12.48 -1.11 12.45
C GLY A 24 -11.25 -1.91 12.07
N SER A 25 -11.40 -3.22 11.90
CA SER A 25 -10.30 -4.13 11.52
C SER A 25 -10.69 -5.00 10.34
N VAL A 26 -9.76 -5.20 9.40
CA VAL A 26 -9.93 -6.14 8.29
C VAL A 26 -8.71 -7.05 8.14
N SER A 27 -8.96 -8.28 7.69
CA SER A 27 -7.90 -9.23 7.36
C SER A 27 -8.13 -9.90 6.01
N ASP A 28 -7.03 -10.29 5.36
CA ASP A 28 -7.01 -11.09 4.12
C ASP A 28 -7.89 -10.49 3.01
N THR A 29 -7.87 -9.16 2.89
CA THR A 29 -8.63 -8.45 1.85
C THR A 29 -7.91 -8.54 0.51
N VAL A 30 -8.62 -8.93 -0.55
CA VAL A 30 -8.12 -8.91 -1.93
C VAL A 30 -8.78 -7.77 -2.68
N ILE A 31 -7.99 -6.89 -3.28
CA ILE A 31 -8.49 -5.74 -4.06
C ILE A 31 -8.04 -5.90 -5.50
N SER A 32 -9.01 -6.13 -6.39
CA SER A 32 -8.78 -6.30 -7.83
C SER A 32 -8.80 -4.95 -8.55
N ALA A 33 -8.38 -4.96 -9.82
CA ALA A 33 -8.38 -3.80 -10.70
C ALA A 33 -9.67 -2.96 -10.62
N GLY A 34 -9.51 -1.66 -10.35
CA GLY A 34 -10.59 -0.68 -10.21
C GLY A 34 -11.38 -0.77 -8.89
N GLY A 35 -10.98 -1.63 -7.96
CA GLY A 35 -11.48 -1.66 -6.59
C GLY A 35 -10.58 -0.85 -5.65
N GLY A 36 -11.11 -0.47 -4.48
CA GLY A 36 -10.35 0.30 -3.51
C GLY A 36 -10.64 0.01 -2.05
N GLN A 37 -9.67 0.28 -1.18
CA GLN A 37 -9.83 0.32 0.28
C GLN A 37 -9.41 1.69 0.82
N SER A 38 -10.33 2.37 1.50
CA SER A 38 -10.05 3.58 2.29
C SER A 38 -9.89 3.18 3.75
N LEU A 39 -8.68 3.34 4.28
CA LEU A 39 -8.25 2.80 5.56
C LEU A 39 -7.93 3.91 6.57
N GLN A 40 -8.79 4.09 7.57
CA GLN A 40 -8.52 4.85 8.81
C GLN A 40 -8.38 3.92 10.05
N GLY A 41 -8.74 2.64 9.91
CA GLY A 41 -8.57 1.61 10.94
C GLY A 41 -7.33 0.74 10.70
N GLN A 42 -7.47 -0.57 10.94
CA GLN A 42 -6.40 -1.55 10.73
C GLN A 42 -6.72 -2.49 9.57
N ALA A 43 -5.72 -2.76 8.73
CA ALA A 43 -5.76 -3.80 7.71
C ALA A 43 -4.55 -4.71 7.82
N VAL A 44 -4.78 -6.02 7.79
CA VAL A 44 -3.74 -7.05 7.82
C VAL A 44 -3.85 -7.91 6.56
N ASN A 45 -2.71 -8.21 5.92
CA ASN A 45 -2.60 -9.08 4.74
C ASN A 45 -3.48 -8.63 3.57
N THR A 46 -3.46 -7.33 3.23
CA THR A 46 -4.16 -6.86 2.03
C THR A 46 -3.37 -7.22 0.78
N THR A 47 -4.02 -7.79 -0.24
CA THR A 47 -3.41 -8.07 -1.55
C THR A 47 -3.99 -7.15 -2.62
N LEU A 48 -3.15 -6.39 -3.31
CA LEU A 48 -3.53 -5.45 -4.36
C LEU A 48 -3.17 -6.04 -5.73
N ASN A 49 -4.18 -6.54 -6.45
CA ASN A 49 -4.04 -7.10 -7.81
C ASN A 49 -4.62 -6.10 -8.82
N GLY A 50 -3.93 -4.97 -9.00
CA GLY A 50 -4.42 -3.83 -9.79
C GLY A 50 -5.33 -2.86 -9.03
N GLY A 51 -5.67 -3.18 -7.78
CA GLY A 51 -6.51 -2.35 -6.91
C GLY A 51 -5.70 -1.36 -6.05
N GLU A 52 -6.43 -0.52 -5.32
CA GLU A 52 -5.84 0.58 -4.55
C GLU A 52 -6.09 0.46 -3.04
N GLN A 53 -5.09 0.82 -2.24
CA GLN A 53 -5.22 1.00 -0.79
C GLN A 53 -4.75 2.41 -0.40
N TRP A 54 -5.67 3.23 0.09
CA TRP A 54 -5.37 4.53 0.65
C TRP A 54 -5.32 4.43 2.17
N VAL A 55 -4.12 4.46 2.74
CA VAL A 55 -3.89 4.51 4.19
C VAL A 55 -3.93 5.97 4.63
N HIS A 56 -4.97 6.33 5.35
CA HIS A 56 -5.19 7.69 5.86
C HIS A 56 -4.56 7.87 7.24
N GLU A 57 -4.54 9.12 7.73
CA GLU A 57 -4.09 9.46 9.08
C GLU A 57 -4.70 8.52 10.14
N GLY A 58 -3.85 7.99 11.04
CA GLY A 58 -4.23 7.01 12.05
C GLY A 58 -4.46 5.59 11.54
N GLY A 59 -4.52 5.40 10.22
CA GLY A 59 -4.63 4.09 9.57
C GLY A 59 -3.32 3.31 9.62
N ILE A 60 -3.43 1.99 9.82
CA ILE A 60 -2.29 1.08 9.88
C ILE A 60 -2.52 -0.09 8.93
N ALA A 61 -1.67 -0.22 7.91
CA ALA A 61 -1.61 -1.37 7.02
C ALA A 61 -0.43 -2.26 7.38
N THR A 62 -0.65 -3.57 7.56
CA THR A 62 0.40 -4.55 7.88
C THR A 62 0.39 -5.67 6.85
N GLY A 63 1.55 -5.96 6.26
CA GLY A 63 1.70 -7.07 5.32
C GLY A 63 0.97 -6.87 4.00
N THR A 64 0.81 -5.63 3.53
CA THR A 64 0.22 -5.39 2.21
C THR A 64 1.15 -5.92 1.12
N VAL A 65 0.62 -6.74 0.21
CA VAL A 65 1.32 -7.21 -0.98
C VAL A 65 0.79 -6.46 -2.20
N ILE A 66 1.66 -5.73 -2.89
CA ILE A 66 1.34 -4.92 -4.05
C ILE A 66 1.82 -5.65 -5.32
N ASN A 67 0.88 -6.27 -6.04
CA ASN A 67 1.14 -6.96 -7.29
C ASN A 67 0.88 -6.06 -8.50
N GLU A 68 0.97 -6.61 -9.71
CA GLU A 68 0.88 -5.88 -10.98
C GLU A 68 -0.23 -4.80 -10.97
N LYS A 69 0.18 -3.55 -11.23
CA LYS A 69 -0.66 -2.34 -11.26
C LYS A 69 -1.36 -1.98 -9.95
N GLY A 70 -1.08 -2.67 -8.86
CA GLY A 70 -1.58 -2.31 -7.53
C GLY A 70 -0.91 -1.02 -7.02
N TRP A 71 -1.62 -0.30 -6.16
CA TRP A 71 -1.12 0.95 -5.59
C TRP A 71 -1.46 1.10 -4.11
N GLN A 72 -0.44 1.33 -3.28
CA GLN A 72 -0.62 1.70 -1.88
C GLN A 72 -0.16 3.15 -1.66
N ALA A 73 -1.08 4.01 -1.22
CA ALA A 73 -0.79 5.37 -0.82
C ALA A 73 -0.79 5.50 0.71
N VAL A 74 0.38 5.70 1.31
CA VAL A 74 0.57 5.93 2.75
C VAL A 74 0.61 7.42 3.00
N LYS A 75 -0.50 8.00 3.47
CA LYS A 75 -0.65 9.45 3.66
C LYS A 75 0.04 9.93 4.94
N SER A 76 0.16 11.25 5.10
CA SER A 76 0.70 11.84 6.33
C SER A 76 -0.07 11.34 7.56
N GLY A 77 0.66 11.04 8.64
CA GLY A 77 0.12 10.45 9.87
C GLY A 77 -0.30 8.98 9.77
N ALA A 78 -0.09 8.32 8.62
CA ALA A 78 -0.38 6.89 8.43
C ALA A 78 0.88 6.02 8.57
N MET A 79 0.66 4.72 8.82
CA MET A 79 1.74 3.73 8.91
C MET A 79 1.46 2.53 7.98
N ALA A 80 2.46 2.14 7.20
CA ALA A 80 2.51 0.84 6.53
C ALA A 80 3.70 0.04 7.06
N THR A 81 3.48 -1.23 7.38
CA THR A 81 4.54 -2.12 7.88
C THR A 81 4.57 -3.41 7.07
N ASP A 82 5.79 -3.90 6.81
CA ASP A 82 6.02 -5.18 6.13
C ASP A 82 5.37 -5.24 4.73
N THR A 83 5.29 -4.09 4.05
CA THR A 83 4.78 -4.02 2.68
C THR A 83 5.73 -4.74 1.72
N VAL A 84 5.19 -5.58 0.84
CA VAL A 84 5.92 -6.21 -0.28
C VAL A 84 5.50 -5.56 -1.58
N VAL A 85 6.44 -5.01 -2.33
CA VAL A 85 6.18 -4.28 -3.58
C VAL A 85 6.74 -5.03 -4.78
N ASN A 86 5.88 -5.43 -5.70
CA ASN A 86 6.21 -6.22 -6.90
C ASN A 86 5.91 -5.49 -8.22
N THR A 87 5.53 -4.22 -8.17
CA THR A 87 5.15 -3.40 -9.33
C THR A 87 5.58 -1.94 -9.18
N GLY A 88 5.60 -1.20 -10.28
CA GLY A 88 5.83 0.24 -10.34
C GLY A 88 7.11 0.67 -11.05
N ALA A 89 8.06 -0.24 -11.28
CA ALA A 89 9.32 0.01 -11.95
C ALA A 89 9.48 -0.77 -13.27
N GLU A 90 8.38 -1.18 -13.93
CA GLU A 90 8.37 -1.98 -15.16
C GLU A 90 9.06 -1.32 -16.38
N GLY A 91 9.46 -0.05 -16.26
CA GLY A 91 10.27 0.69 -17.26
C GLY A 91 11.69 1.02 -16.81
N GLY A 92 12.14 0.52 -15.65
CA GLY A 92 13.40 0.89 -15.03
C GLY A 92 13.30 2.10 -14.10
N PRO A 93 14.44 2.61 -13.59
CA PRO A 93 14.49 3.68 -12.57
C PRO A 93 13.97 5.03 -13.09
N ASP A 94 14.05 5.27 -14.41
CA ASP A 94 13.58 6.51 -15.05
C ASP A 94 12.07 6.51 -15.33
N ALA A 95 11.34 5.44 -14.95
CA ALA A 95 9.91 5.38 -15.16
C ALA A 95 9.15 6.39 -14.27
N GLU A 96 8.35 7.26 -14.88
CA GLU A 96 7.50 8.25 -14.19
C GLU A 96 6.25 7.63 -13.53
N ASN A 97 6.28 6.34 -13.20
CA ASN A 97 5.13 5.64 -12.62
C ASN A 97 4.89 6.10 -11.18
N GLY A 98 4.01 7.10 -11.00
CA GLY A 98 3.51 7.56 -9.71
C GLY A 98 2.27 6.80 -9.22
N ASP A 99 1.58 6.10 -10.13
CA ASP A 99 0.23 5.54 -9.90
C ASP A 99 0.25 4.02 -9.60
N THR A 100 1.42 3.43 -9.35
CA THR A 100 1.60 2.01 -9.01
C THR A 100 2.74 1.84 -8.00
N GLY A 101 2.78 0.70 -7.31
CA GLY A 101 3.75 0.45 -6.25
C GLY A 101 3.34 1.11 -4.93
N GLN A 102 4.32 1.54 -4.13
CA GLN A 102 4.09 2.17 -2.84
C GLN A 102 4.47 3.65 -2.85
N PHE A 103 3.53 4.54 -2.55
CA PHE A 103 3.76 5.98 -2.41
C PHE A 103 3.65 6.41 -0.95
N VAL A 104 4.68 7.04 -0.39
CA VAL A 104 4.84 7.27 1.05
C VAL A 104 5.01 8.77 1.34
N ARG A 105 3.96 9.39 1.91
CA ARG A 105 4.00 10.68 2.62
C ARG A 105 3.95 10.52 4.14
N GLY A 106 3.54 9.34 4.62
CA GLY A 106 3.56 8.97 6.04
C GLY A 106 4.80 8.18 6.41
N ASN A 107 4.61 7.08 7.13
CA ASN A 107 5.70 6.20 7.56
C ASN A 107 5.56 4.79 6.95
N ALA A 108 6.61 4.32 6.28
CA ALA A 108 6.73 2.94 5.84
C ALA A 108 7.88 2.24 6.59
N VAL A 109 7.62 1.07 7.15
CA VAL A 109 8.62 0.32 7.95
C VAL A 109 8.75 -1.10 7.41
N ARG A 110 9.99 -1.58 7.24
CA ARG A 110 10.30 -2.93 6.73
C ARG A 110 9.69 -3.22 5.35
N THR A 111 9.66 -2.23 4.47
CA THR A 111 9.24 -2.46 3.08
C THR A 111 10.25 -3.35 2.36
N THR A 112 9.76 -4.39 1.68
CA THR A 112 10.54 -5.19 0.73
C THR A 112 10.14 -4.80 -0.69
N ILE A 113 11.13 -4.40 -1.49
CA ILE A 113 10.94 -3.99 -2.88
C ILE A 113 11.59 -5.05 -3.76
N ASN A 114 10.76 -5.86 -4.41
CA ASN A 114 11.21 -6.92 -5.31
C ASN A 114 11.50 -6.38 -6.71
N LYS A 115 11.89 -7.27 -7.63
CA LYS A 115 12.04 -6.94 -9.05
C LYS A 115 10.77 -6.25 -9.57
N ASN A 116 10.96 -5.14 -10.29
CA ASN A 116 9.91 -4.25 -10.81
C ASN A 116 9.12 -3.51 -9.73
N GLY A 117 9.42 -3.70 -8.44
CA GLY A 117 8.79 -2.96 -7.36
C GLY A 117 9.30 -1.52 -7.29
N ARG A 118 8.41 -0.57 -6.97
CA ARG A 118 8.79 0.81 -6.69
C ARG A 118 8.22 1.34 -5.38
N GLN A 119 9.08 1.90 -4.54
CA GLN A 119 8.67 2.77 -3.43
C GLN A 119 9.10 4.21 -3.72
N ILE A 120 8.15 5.15 -3.64
CA ILE A 120 8.42 6.58 -3.71
C ILE A 120 8.19 7.16 -2.33
N VAL A 121 9.25 7.68 -1.70
CA VAL A 121 9.18 8.43 -0.46
C VAL A 121 9.12 9.91 -0.83
N ALA A 122 7.95 10.51 -0.65
CA ALA A 122 7.73 11.91 -0.92
C ALA A 122 8.31 12.81 0.19
N VAL A 123 8.30 14.13 -0.05
CA VAL A 123 8.63 15.13 0.97
C VAL A 123 7.81 14.87 2.24
N GLU A 124 8.46 14.90 3.41
CA GLU A 124 7.93 14.54 4.75
C GLU A 124 7.66 13.03 4.98
N GLY A 125 7.71 12.21 3.93
CA GLY A 125 7.63 10.76 4.06
C GLY A 125 8.88 10.17 4.71
N THR A 126 8.70 9.08 5.46
CA THR A 126 9.82 8.30 6.00
C THR A 126 9.68 6.84 5.57
N ALA A 127 10.77 6.26 5.08
CA ALA A 127 10.90 4.82 4.92
C ALA A 127 12.04 4.30 5.80
N ASN A 128 11.74 3.35 6.68
CA ASN A 128 12.69 2.80 7.64
C ASN A 128 12.87 1.30 7.41
N THR A 129 14.13 0.85 7.30
CA THR A 129 14.47 -0.58 7.09
C THR A 129 13.92 -1.11 5.76
N THR A 130 14.05 -0.34 4.67
CA THR A 130 13.69 -0.81 3.32
C THR A 130 14.75 -1.78 2.80
N VAL A 131 14.31 -2.89 2.20
CA VAL A 131 15.16 -3.83 1.45
C VAL A 131 14.81 -3.72 -0.02
N VAL A 132 15.80 -3.43 -0.87
CA VAL A 132 15.64 -3.34 -2.33
C VAL A 132 16.40 -4.48 -3.00
N TYR A 133 15.68 -5.40 -3.65
CA TYR A 133 16.28 -6.46 -4.44
C TYR A 133 16.59 -6.01 -5.88
N ALA A 134 17.33 -6.83 -6.62
CA ALA A 134 17.73 -6.54 -8.00
C ALA A 134 16.51 -6.21 -8.88
N GLY A 135 16.54 -5.02 -9.50
CA GLY A 135 15.46 -4.50 -10.34
C GLY A 135 14.30 -3.85 -9.59
N GLY A 136 14.40 -3.69 -8.26
CA GLY A 136 13.52 -2.80 -7.49
C GLY A 136 14.07 -1.37 -7.45
N ASP A 137 13.19 -0.40 -7.24
CA ASP A 137 13.51 1.03 -7.16
C ASP A 137 12.97 1.66 -5.86
N GLN A 138 13.82 2.44 -5.19
CA GLN A 138 13.39 3.35 -4.13
C GLN A 138 13.80 4.77 -4.52
N THR A 139 12.80 5.64 -4.74
CA THR A 139 13.00 7.06 -5.00
C THR A 139 12.70 7.86 -3.72
N VAL A 140 13.58 8.77 -3.33
CA VAL A 140 13.42 9.60 -2.11
C VAL A 140 13.48 11.09 -2.47
N HIS A 141 12.42 11.83 -2.14
CA HIS A 141 12.32 13.27 -2.32
C HIS A 141 12.55 13.97 -0.99
N GLY A 142 13.56 14.85 -0.93
CA GLY A 142 13.89 15.70 0.22
C GLY A 142 13.13 17.01 0.24
#